data_AF-R7UED3-F1
#
_entry.id   AF-R7UED3-F1
#
_cell.length_a   1.000
_cell.length_b   1.000
_cell.length_c   1.000
_cell.angle_alpha   90.00
_cell.angle_beta   90.00
_cell.angle_gamma   90.00
#
_symmetry.space_group_name_H-M   'P 1'
#
loop_
_entity.id
_entity.type
_entity.pdbx_description
1 polymer ?
#
loop_
_entity_poly.entity_id
_entity_poly.type
_entity_poly.pdbx_seq_one_letter_code
_entity_poly.pdbx_strand_id
1 'polypeptide(L)'
;QLCVVIQEVFPEGVVAKDGRLFVFQKGDVLVSINGHSLLELTHAQAVRILKMAAEDKSVALKVLEGPESSDGIANFTPSWKFWLSMPIVCHSVKTIQLDRGSHRSLGFSVVGGRDSCQGAVPIYVKSVVPNAPAGKDGRLRSGDQLLSVQGDSLENIDHSQAVSLLRNVQGSVTLRVVSWPGTPV
;
A
#
# COMPACT_ATOMS: atom_id res chain seq x y z
N GLN A 1 -12.80 0.04 7.38
CA GLN A 1 -11.95 -0.68 6.41
C GLN A 1 -12.80 -0.84 5.16
N LEU A 2 -12.41 -0.21 4.04
CA LEU A 2 -13.27 -0.01 2.85
C LEU A 2 -13.00 -1.02 1.72
N CYS A 3 -11.95 -1.84 1.85
CA CYS A 3 -11.59 -2.87 0.88
C CYS A 3 -11.40 -4.22 1.61
N VAL A 4 -11.86 -5.30 0.99
CA VAL A 4 -11.73 -6.67 1.50
C VAL A 4 -10.37 -7.21 1.07
N VAL A 5 -9.46 -7.39 2.03
CA VAL A 5 -8.09 -7.87 1.76
C VAL A 5 -7.98 -9.33 2.17
N ILE A 6 -7.43 -10.17 1.29
CA ILE A 6 -7.12 -11.56 1.58
C ILE A 6 -6.00 -11.59 2.62
N GLN A 7 -6.28 -12.15 3.80
CA GLN A 7 -5.30 -12.30 4.88
C GLN A 7 -4.57 -13.63 4.80
N GLU A 8 -5.28 -14.68 4.40
CA GLU A 8 -4.79 -16.04 4.34
C GLU A 8 -5.62 -16.82 3.33
N VAL A 9 -4.95 -17.72 2.60
CA VAL A 9 -5.59 -18.71 1.74
C VAL A 9 -5.28 -20.07 2.34
N PHE A 10 -6.31 -20.79 2.80
CA PHE A 10 -6.12 -22.10 3.41
C PHE A 10 -5.78 -23.15 2.33
N PRO A 11 -4.69 -23.93 2.49
CA PRO A 11 -4.28 -24.96 1.54
C PRO A 11 -5.33 -26.06 1.30
N GLU A 12 -6.22 -26.28 2.26
CA GLU A 12 -7.31 -27.24 2.15
C GLU A 12 -8.61 -26.65 1.60
N GLY A 13 -8.62 -25.33 1.35
CA GLY A 13 -9.78 -24.60 0.86
C GLY A 13 -10.10 -24.89 -0.61
N VAL A 14 -11.34 -24.57 -1.01
CA VAL A 14 -11.81 -24.76 -2.40
C VAL A 14 -10.93 -24.02 -3.40
N VAL A 15 -10.50 -22.80 -3.04
CA VAL A 15 -9.59 -21.96 -3.83
C VAL A 15 -8.23 -22.64 -4.06
N ALA A 16 -7.75 -23.38 -3.06
CA ALA A 16 -6.51 -24.10 -3.12
C ALA A 16 -6.61 -25.36 -4.00
N LYS A 17 -7.72 -26.09 -3.89
CA LYS A 17 -7.99 -27.34 -4.61
C LYS A 17 -8.30 -27.14 -6.10
N ASP A 18 -8.79 -25.97 -6.49
CA ASP A 18 -9.01 -25.57 -7.90
C ASP A 18 -7.71 -25.20 -8.63
N GLY A 19 -6.53 -25.38 -8.01
CA GLY A 19 -5.23 -25.08 -8.62
C GLY A 19 -4.93 -23.58 -8.79
N ARG A 20 -5.86 -22.70 -8.39
CA ARG A 20 -5.70 -21.22 -8.37
C ARG A 20 -5.03 -20.71 -7.09
N LEU A 21 -4.48 -21.60 -6.27
CA LEU A 21 -3.70 -21.29 -5.07
C LEU A 21 -2.51 -20.37 -5.39
N PHE A 22 -1.95 -20.48 -6.60
CA PHE A 22 -0.88 -19.62 -7.10
C PHE A 22 -1.37 -18.25 -7.63
N VAL A 23 -2.69 -18.02 -7.69
CA VAL A 23 -3.32 -16.77 -8.18
C VAL A 23 -3.79 -15.90 -7.02
N PHE A 24 -4.15 -16.49 -5.88
CA PHE A 24 -4.64 -15.74 -4.72
C PHE A 24 -3.63 -15.76 -3.59
N GLN A 25 -3.23 -14.57 -3.17
CA GLN A 25 -2.14 -14.38 -2.24
C GLN A 25 -2.53 -13.44 -1.09
N LYS A 26 -1.77 -13.50 0.00
CA LYS A 26 -1.96 -12.57 1.12
C LYS A 26 -1.69 -11.14 0.63
N GLY A 27 -2.62 -10.23 0.88
CA GLY A 27 -2.53 -8.84 0.46
C GLY A 27 -3.33 -8.52 -0.80
N ASP A 28 -3.86 -9.53 -1.49
CA ASP A 28 -4.81 -9.36 -2.58
C ASP A 28 -6.07 -8.63 -2.13
N VAL A 29 -6.59 -7.76 -2.99
CA VAL A 29 -7.86 -7.08 -2.74
C VAL A 29 -8.97 -7.76 -3.52
N LEU A 30 -9.94 -8.30 -2.81
CA LEU A 30 -11.13 -8.87 -3.40
C LEU A 30 -12.08 -7.74 -3.82
N VAL A 31 -12.23 -7.57 -5.13
CA VAL A 31 -13.03 -6.48 -5.73
C VAL A 31 -14.49 -6.87 -5.87
N SER A 32 -14.78 -8.08 -6.32
CA SER A 32 -16.15 -8.55 -6.45
C SER A 32 -16.26 -10.07 -6.36
N ILE A 33 -17.42 -10.55 -5.96
CA ILE A 33 -17.78 -11.96 -5.93
C ILE A 33 -19.13 -12.17 -6.62
N ASN A 34 -19.20 -13.12 -7.56
CA ASN A 34 -20.40 -13.40 -8.37
C ASN A 34 -21.02 -12.15 -9.02
N GLY A 35 -20.18 -11.16 -9.39
CA GLY A 35 -20.62 -9.88 -9.96
C GLY A 35 -21.01 -8.80 -8.93
N HIS A 36 -21.10 -9.12 -7.64
CA HIS A 36 -21.34 -8.15 -6.57
C HIS A 36 -20.04 -7.45 -6.17
N SER A 37 -20.00 -6.12 -6.31
CA SER A 37 -18.87 -5.31 -5.81
C SER A 37 -18.74 -5.44 -4.30
N LEU A 38 -17.51 -5.64 -3.83
CA LEU A 38 -17.13 -5.68 -2.42
C LEU A 38 -16.40 -4.41 -1.98
N LEU A 39 -16.15 -3.49 -2.92
CA LEU A 39 -15.59 -2.18 -2.63
C LEU A 39 -16.62 -1.31 -1.89
N GLU A 40 -16.13 -0.46 -0.97
CA GLU A 40 -16.94 0.51 -0.20
C GLU A 40 -18.02 -0.11 0.72
N LEU A 41 -18.00 -1.44 0.88
CA LEU A 41 -18.90 -2.11 1.79
C LEU A 41 -18.41 -2.04 3.23
N THR A 42 -19.34 -2.01 4.16
CA THR A 42 -19.04 -2.32 5.56
C THR A 42 -18.63 -3.78 5.71
N HIS A 43 -17.88 -4.09 6.77
CA HIS A 43 -17.49 -5.46 7.09
C HIS A 43 -18.70 -6.42 7.13
N ALA A 44 -19.81 -6.00 7.75
CA ALA A 44 -21.02 -6.81 7.84
C ALA A 44 -21.67 -7.08 6.47
N GLN A 45 -21.70 -6.08 5.58
CA GLN A 45 -22.20 -6.25 4.22
C GLN A 45 -21.32 -7.17 3.40
N ALA A 46 -20.00 -6.98 3.43
CA ALA A 46 -19.05 -7.82 2.73
C ALA A 46 -19.15 -9.29 3.19
N VAL A 47 -19.18 -9.54 4.50
CA VAL A 47 -19.34 -10.89 5.06
C VAL A 47 -20.66 -11.53 4.63
N ARG A 48 -21.76 -10.76 4.60
CA ARG A 48 -23.06 -11.27 4.14
C ARG A 48 -23.00 -11.75 2.70
N ILE A 49 -22.41 -10.95 1.80
CA ILE A 49 -22.28 -11.31 0.38
C ILE A 49 -21.36 -12.53 0.21
N LEU A 50 -20.24 -12.57 0.93
CA LEU A 50 -19.32 -13.71 0.90
C LEU A 50 -20.00 -15.01 1.35
N LYS A 51 -20.82 -14.96 2.42
CA LYS A 51 -21.59 -16.11 2.89
C LYS A 51 -22.62 -16.59 1.88
N MET A 52 -23.36 -15.65 1.27
CA MET A 52 -24.36 -15.99 0.23
C MET A 52 -23.69 -16.68 -0.96
N ALA A 53 -22.57 -16.14 -1.45
CA ALA A 53 -21.84 -16.75 -2.56
C ALA A 53 -21.23 -18.11 -2.22
N ALA A 54 -20.94 -18.40 -0.94
CA ALA A 54 -20.43 -19.70 -0.52
C ALA A 54 -21.47 -20.84 -0.60
N GLU A 55 -22.76 -20.50 -0.72
CA GLU A 55 -23.84 -21.47 -0.93
C GLU A 55 -24.02 -21.83 -2.42
N ASP A 56 -23.43 -21.06 -3.33
CA ASP A 56 -23.51 -21.30 -4.77
C ASP A 56 -22.62 -22.48 -5.18
N LYS A 57 -23.06 -23.22 -6.21
CA LYS A 57 -22.29 -24.31 -6.81
C LYS A 57 -20.99 -23.84 -7.48
N SER A 58 -20.90 -22.55 -7.81
CA SER A 58 -19.74 -21.94 -8.47
C SER A 58 -19.56 -20.51 -7.96
N VAL A 59 -18.31 -20.12 -7.71
CA VAL A 59 -17.94 -18.79 -7.23
C VAL A 59 -16.96 -18.14 -8.21
N ALA A 60 -17.34 -16.99 -8.73
CA ALA A 60 -16.50 -16.14 -9.58
C ALA A 60 -15.95 -14.98 -8.75
N LEU A 61 -14.64 -14.95 -8.54
CA LEU A 61 -13.94 -13.88 -7.85
C LEU A 61 -13.28 -12.95 -8.86
N LYS A 62 -13.38 -11.64 -8.63
CA LYS A 62 -12.51 -10.65 -9.26
C LYS A 62 -11.59 -10.09 -8.18
N VAL A 63 -10.30 -10.30 -8.38
CA VAL A 63 -9.25 -9.90 -7.44
C VAL A 63 -8.32 -8.92 -8.12
N LEU A 64 -7.85 -7.94 -7.35
CA LEU A 64 -6.68 -7.15 -7.67
C LEU A 64 -5.51 -7.79 -6.93
N GLU A 65 -4.61 -8.40 -7.71
CA GLU A 65 -3.40 -9.09 -7.23
C GLU A 65 -2.57 -8.14 -6.39
N GLY A 66 -2.57 -8.36 -5.08
CA GLY A 66 -1.75 -7.65 -4.13
C GLY A 66 -0.28 -7.84 -4.50
N PRO A 67 0.59 -6.91 -4.11
CA PRO A 67 2.00 -7.08 -4.41
C PRO A 67 2.58 -8.09 -3.43
N GLU A 68 2.75 -9.33 -3.87
CA GLU A 68 3.72 -10.20 -3.21
C GLU A 68 5.12 -9.61 -3.38
N SER A 69 5.80 -9.43 -2.26
CA SER A 69 7.24 -9.23 -2.20
C SER A 69 7.83 -10.34 -1.33
N SER A 70 8.30 -11.43 -1.95
CA SER A 70 9.51 -12.13 -1.52
C SER A 70 9.79 -13.33 -2.42
N ASP A 71 10.66 -13.16 -3.41
CA ASP A 71 11.61 -14.20 -3.82
C ASP A 71 12.86 -13.54 -4.40
N GLY A 72 13.79 -13.14 -3.54
CA GLY A 72 15.16 -12.78 -3.97
C GLY A 72 15.84 -11.64 -3.21
N ILE A 73 17.13 -11.84 -2.96
CA ILE A 73 18.08 -10.88 -2.32
C ILE A 73 18.38 -9.66 -3.22
N ALA A 74 17.92 -9.63 -4.47
CA ALA A 74 18.13 -8.50 -5.37
C ALA A 74 16.96 -8.37 -6.34
N ASN A 75 16.56 -7.12 -6.63
CA ASN A 75 15.57 -6.70 -7.65
C ASN A 75 14.12 -6.59 -7.15
N PHE A 76 13.95 -5.56 -6.32
CA PHE A 76 12.68 -5.00 -5.89
C PHE A 76 11.92 -4.42 -7.10
N THR A 77 10.99 -5.16 -7.69
CA THR A 77 9.93 -4.56 -8.52
C THR A 77 9.02 -3.81 -7.55
N PRO A 78 9.01 -2.48 -7.57
CA PRO A 78 8.42 -1.78 -6.46
C PRO A 78 6.90 -1.80 -6.64
N SER A 79 6.23 -2.38 -5.65
CA SER A 79 4.79 -2.63 -5.58
C SER A 79 3.90 -1.41 -5.84
N TRP A 80 4.45 -0.19 -5.84
CA TRP A 80 3.72 1.04 -6.11
C TRP A 80 3.18 1.19 -7.52
N LYS A 81 3.71 0.48 -8.54
CA LYS A 81 3.03 0.44 -9.85
C LYS A 81 1.66 -0.24 -9.78
N PHE A 82 1.54 -1.28 -8.95
CA PHE A 82 0.25 -1.91 -8.65
C PHE A 82 -0.61 -1.00 -7.77
N TRP A 83 -0.02 -0.37 -6.76
CA TRP A 83 -0.78 0.58 -5.93
C TRP A 83 -1.33 1.78 -6.72
N LEU A 84 -0.63 2.22 -7.76
CA LEU A 84 -1.12 3.24 -8.69
C LEU A 84 -2.37 2.82 -9.48
N SER A 85 -2.56 1.52 -9.73
CA SER A 85 -3.76 1.01 -10.40
C SER A 85 -4.90 0.71 -9.42
N MET A 86 -4.71 0.89 -8.12
CA MET A 86 -5.78 0.71 -7.15
C MET A 86 -6.90 1.72 -7.36
N PRO A 87 -8.16 1.31 -7.18
CA PRO A 87 -9.27 2.24 -7.06
C PRO A 87 -9.02 3.25 -5.94
N ILE A 88 -9.32 4.53 -6.19
CA ILE A 88 -9.19 5.62 -5.20
C ILE A 88 -9.89 5.29 -3.88
N VAL A 89 -10.96 4.51 -3.92
CA VAL A 89 -11.70 4.05 -2.73
C VAL A 89 -10.86 3.19 -1.78
N CYS A 90 -9.75 2.62 -2.24
CA CYS A 90 -8.78 1.90 -1.41
C CYS A 90 -7.63 2.78 -0.91
N HIS A 91 -7.56 4.06 -1.29
CA HIS A 91 -6.52 4.98 -0.84
C HIS A 91 -6.78 5.38 0.63
N SER A 92 -5.85 5.08 1.53
CA SER A 92 -5.92 5.54 2.92
C SER A 92 -5.01 6.74 3.12
N VAL A 93 -5.59 7.94 3.04
CA VAL A 93 -4.85 9.16 3.36
C VAL A 93 -4.60 9.24 4.85
N LYS A 94 -3.33 9.41 5.24
CA LYS A 94 -2.90 9.53 6.63
C LYS A 94 -2.06 10.78 6.82
N THR A 95 -2.18 11.36 8.00
CA THR A 95 -1.26 12.40 8.48
C THR A 95 -0.39 11.79 9.56
N ILE A 96 0.92 11.79 9.35
CA ILE A 96 1.92 11.20 10.25
C ILE A 96 2.79 12.34 10.76
N GLN A 97 2.93 12.45 12.07
CA GLN A 97 3.87 13.36 12.70
C GLN A 97 5.05 12.55 13.22
N LEU A 98 6.24 12.85 12.70
CA LEU A 98 7.49 12.22 13.11
C LEU A 98 8.34 13.24 13.85
N ASP A 99 8.81 12.89 15.04
CA ASP A 99 9.84 13.68 15.72
C ASP A 99 11.22 13.22 15.25
N ARG A 100 11.98 14.12 14.62
CA ARG A 100 13.36 13.86 14.23
C ARG A 100 14.26 13.64 15.46
N GLY A 101 13.95 14.27 16.60
CA GLY A 101 14.78 14.21 17.80
C GLY A 101 16.23 14.61 17.52
N SER A 102 17.18 13.83 18.05
CA SER A 102 18.62 14.00 17.78
C SER A 102 19.11 13.32 16.49
N HIS A 103 18.23 12.69 15.72
CA HIS A 103 18.62 11.99 14.50
C HIS A 103 18.87 12.96 13.34
N ARG A 104 19.84 12.64 12.47
CA ARG A 104 20.13 13.43 11.27
C ARG A 104 19.10 13.24 10.14
N SER A 105 18.24 12.22 10.24
CA SER A 105 17.28 11.86 9.21
C SER A 105 15.98 11.32 9.82
N LEU A 106 14.91 11.31 9.03
CA LEU A 106 13.62 10.72 9.42
C LEU A 106 13.61 9.19 9.34
N GLY A 107 14.64 8.57 8.74
CA GLY A 107 14.74 7.11 8.70
C GLY A 107 14.00 6.42 7.56
N PHE A 108 13.81 7.08 6.42
CA PHE A 108 13.27 6.44 5.22
C PHE A 108 13.92 7.02 3.95
N SER A 109 13.83 6.28 2.86
CA SER A 109 14.29 6.71 1.53
C SER A 109 13.11 6.87 0.58
N VAL A 110 13.26 7.71 -0.44
CA VAL A 110 12.21 7.97 -1.43
C VAL A 110 12.68 7.66 -2.85
N VAL A 111 11.72 7.42 -3.75
CA VAL A 111 11.91 7.27 -5.21
C VAL A 111 10.79 8.00 -5.95
N GLY A 112 10.91 8.09 -7.28
CA GLY A 112 9.97 8.80 -8.14
C GLY A 112 10.32 10.27 -8.29
N GLY A 113 9.37 11.07 -8.76
CA GLY A 113 9.58 12.44 -9.21
C GLY A 113 9.22 12.58 -10.69
N ARG A 114 8.94 13.81 -11.13
CA ARG A 114 8.59 14.07 -12.54
C ARG A 114 9.75 13.78 -13.49
N ASP A 115 10.98 13.83 -12.98
CA ASP A 115 12.26 13.60 -13.66
C ASP A 115 12.70 12.13 -13.61
N SER A 116 11.84 11.22 -13.15
CA SER A 116 12.18 9.79 -13.10
C SER A 116 12.39 9.20 -14.50
N CYS A 117 13.40 8.33 -14.64
CA CYS A 117 13.67 7.61 -15.89
C CYS A 117 12.51 6.71 -16.36
N GLN A 118 11.51 6.46 -15.51
CA GLN A 118 10.32 5.67 -15.82
C GLN A 118 9.12 6.53 -16.25
N GLY A 119 9.34 7.84 -16.49
CA GLY A 119 8.28 8.82 -16.71
C GLY A 119 7.87 9.51 -15.41
N ALA A 120 7.06 10.56 -15.54
CA ALA A 120 6.63 11.33 -14.39
C ALA A 120 5.77 10.48 -13.44
N VAL A 121 6.28 10.23 -12.24
CA VAL A 121 5.61 9.44 -11.21
C VAL A 121 5.66 10.16 -9.86
N PRO A 122 4.68 9.93 -8.95
CA PRO A 122 4.69 10.51 -7.62
C PRO A 122 5.92 10.14 -6.78
N ILE A 123 6.10 10.83 -5.66
CA ILE A 123 7.15 10.50 -4.69
C ILE A 123 6.65 9.36 -3.79
N TYR A 124 7.43 8.27 -3.71
CA TYR A 124 7.11 7.09 -2.90
C TYR A 124 8.18 6.81 -1.86
N VAL A 125 7.77 6.24 -0.73
CA VAL A 125 8.69 5.65 0.24
C VAL A 125 9.25 4.34 -0.33
N LYS A 126 10.57 4.28 -0.54
CA LYS A 126 11.26 3.07 -1.02
C LYS A 126 11.56 2.11 0.12
N SER A 127 12.11 2.62 1.22
CA SER A 127 12.47 1.83 2.39
C SER A 127 12.33 2.64 3.66
N VAL A 128 11.99 1.96 4.75
CA VAL A 128 11.98 2.52 6.11
C VAL A 128 13.05 1.78 6.92
N VAL A 129 13.88 2.53 7.62
CA VAL A 129 14.99 2.03 8.42
C VAL A 129 14.48 1.63 9.80
N PRO A 130 14.64 0.36 10.21
CA PRO A 130 14.32 -0.07 11.57
C PRO A 130 15.08 0.78 12.60
N ASN A 131 14.44 1.12 13.72
CA ASN A 131 15.00 1.93 14.82
C ASN A 131 15.28 3.42 14.54
N ALA A 132 15.02 3.91 13.32
CA ALA A 132 15.00 5.35 13.04
C ALA A 132 13.62 5.95 13.34
N PRO A 133 13.43 7.29 13.34
CA PRO A 133 12.15 7.91 13.72
C PRO A 133 10.92 7.33 13.02
N ALA A 134 10.92 7.24 11.69
CA ALA A 134 9.82 6.65 10.93
C ALA A 134 9.62 5.15 11.24
N GLY A 135 10.70 4.39 11.41
CA GLY A 135 10.63 2.96 11.72
C GLY A 135 10.14 2.67 13.14
N LYS A 136 10.49 3.52 14.12
CA LYS A 136 9.99 3.42 15.51
C LYS A 136 8.53 3.82 15.62
N ASP A 137 8.10 4.82 14.85
CA ASP A 137 6.69 5.22 14.77
C ASP A 137 5.82 4.14 14.09
N GLY A 138 6.35 3.47 13.06
CA GLY A 138 5.75 2.30 12.43
C GLY A 138 4.54 2.60 11.52
N ARG A 139 4.03 3.84 11.48
CA ARG A 139 2.88 4.18 10.62
C ARG A 139 3.26 4.42 9.16
N LEU A 140 4.50 4.83 8.90
CA LEU A 140 5.04 5.04 7.54
C LEU A 140 5.64 3.73 7.02
N ARG A 141 5.31 3.35 5.79
CA ARG A 141 5.74 2.08 5.21
C ARG A 141 6.27 2.22 3.78
N SER A 142 7.09 1.26 3.37
CA SER A 142 7.52 1.15 1.98
C SER A 142 6.31 1.01 1.05
N GLY A 143 6.31 1.76 -0.05
CA GLY A 143 5.20 1.84 -0.99
C GLY A 143 4.20 2.95 -0.71
N ASP A 144 4.23 3.59 0.47
CA ASP A 144 3.40 4.77 0.72
C ASP A 144 3.75 5.89 -0.26
N GLN A 145 2.75 6.56 -0.82
CA GLN A 145 2.94 7.78 -1.61
C GLN A 145 3.03 8.96 -0.66
N LEU A 146 4.06 9.80 -0.80
CA LEU A 146 4.11 11.08 -0.10
C LEU A 146 3.36 12.15 -0.89
N LEU A 147 2.38 12.78 -0.23
CA LEU A 147 1.59 13.87 -0.78
C LEU A 147 2.17 15.24 -0.42
N SER A 148 2.61 15.40 0.84
CA SER A 148 3.16 16.68 1.31
C SER A 148 4.10 16.51 2.50
N VAL A 149 5.04 17.45 2.64
CA VAL A 149 5.97 17.57 3.78
C VAL A 149 5.79 18.94 4.42
N GLN A 150 5.40 18.98 5.69
CA GLN A 150 5.05 20.21 6.43
C GLN A 150 4.05 21.13 5.70
N GLY A 151 3.16 20.54 4.89
CA GLY A 151 2.16 21.28 4.11
C GLY A 151 2.60 21.60 2.68
N ASP A 152 3.90 21.52 2.36
CA ASP A 152 4.40 21.68 1.00
C ASP A 152 4.07 20.45 0.16
N SER A 153 3.35 20.66 -0.96
CA SER A 153 2.95 19.60 -1.87
C SER A 153 4.16 18.97 -2.55
N LEU A 154 4.14 17.64 -2.71
CA LEU A 154 5.11 16.86 -3.47
C LEU A 154 4.57 16.42 -4.84
N GLU A 155 3.45 17.00 -5.29
CA GLU A 155 2.89 16.72 -6.61
C GLU A 155 3.70 17.40 -7.71
N ASN A 156 4.02 16.65 -8.77
CA ASN A 156 4.71 17.16 -9.97
C ASN A 156 6.05 17.85 -9.71
N ILE A 157 6.77 17.48 -8.65
CA ILE A 157 8.12 17.98 -8.36
C ILE A 157 9.20 17.02 -8.83
N ASP A 158 10.42 17.56 -8.98
CA ASP A 158 11.60 16.73 -9.24
C ASP A 158 12.00 15.93 -7.99
N HIS A 159 12.64 14.78 -8.21
CA HIS A 159 13.15 13.94 -7.13
C HIS A 159 14.05 14.72 -6.16
N SER A 160 14.94 15.53 -6.72
CA SER A 160 15.89 16.36 -5.96
C SER A 160 15.20 17.42 -5.09
N GLN A 161 14.07 17.96 -5.55
CA GLN A 161 13.26 18.91 -4.79
C GLN A 161 12.59 18.21 -3.60
N ALA A 162 12.03 17.01 -3.82
CA ALA A 162 11.42 16.22 -2.75
C ALA A 162 12.43 15.89 -1.64
N VAL A 163 13.63 15.46 -2.03
CA VAL A 163 14.72 15.17 -1.10
C VAL A 163 15.16 16.43 -0.34
N SER A 164 15.21 17.58 -1.01
CA SER A 164 15.55 18.86 -0.37
C SER A 164 14.53 19.24 0.71
N LEU A 165 13.23 19.15 0.42
CA LEU A 165 12.16 19.41 1.39
C LEU A 165 12.28 18.50 2.63
N LEU A 166 12.46 17.20 2.42
CA LEU A 166 12.63 16.22 3.51
C LEU A 166 13.89 16.43 4.36
N ARG A 167 14.95 17.00 3.78
CA ARG A 167 16.19 17.32 4.51
C ARG A 167 16.05 18.61 5.32
N ASN A 168 15.40 19.62 4.75
CA ASN A 168 15.33 20.97 5.32
C ASN A 168 14.39 21.12 6.52
N VAL A 169 13.38 20.24 6.65
CA VAL A 169 12.52 20.22 7.84
C VAL A 169 13.34 19.94 9.12
N GLN A 170 12.90 20.44 10.27
CA GLN A 170 13.56 20.23 11.58
C GLN A 170 12.52 19.91 12.66
N GLY A 171 12.95 19.27 13.74
CA GLY A 171 12.07 18.92 14.87
C GLY A 171 10.93 17.99 14.45
N SER A 172 9.69 18.38 14.74
CA SER A 172 8.48 17.63 14.38
C SER A 172 8.10 17.86 12.91
N VAL A 173 8.04 16.78 12.14
CA VAL A 173 7.73 16.79 10.71
C VAL A 173 6.37 16.17 10.49
N THR A 174 5.46 16.94 9.88
CA THR A 174 4.16 16.44 9.45
C THR A 174 4.25 15.95 8.01
N LEU A 175 3.94 14.68 7.78
CA LEU A 175 3.85 14.06 6.46
C LEU A 175 2.39 13.75 6.17
N ARG A 176 1.93 14.04 4.96
CA ARG A 176 0.68 13.46 4.44
C ARG A 176 1.04 12.39 3.44
N VAL A 177 0.45 11.21 3.60
CA VAL A 177 0.73 10.05 2.76
C VAL A 177 -0.55 9.36 2.32
N VAL A 178 -0.50 8.67 1.19
CA VAL A 178 -1.45 7.62 0.84
C VAL A 178 -0.82 6.29 1.19
N SER A 179 -1.44 5.58 2.12
CA SER A 179 -1.11 4.20 2.45
C SER A 179 -2.10 3.22 1.85
N TRP A 180 -1.64 1.99 1.69
CA TRP A 180 -2.38 0.93 1.03
C TRP A 180 -2.89 -0.13 2.01
N PRO A 181 -4.11 -0.67 1.79
CA PRO A 181 -4.68 -1.75 2.60
C PRO A 181 -4.00 -3.06 2.21
N GLY A 182 -2.92 -3.43 2.89
CA GLY A 182 -2.20 -4.68 2.60
C GLY A 182 -0.73 -4.66 2.97
N THR A 183 -0.12 -3.47 3.16
CA THR A 183 1.23 -3.40 3.71
C THR A 183 1.19 -3.96 5.14
N PRO A 184 1.88 -5.07 5.44
CA PRO A 184 1.88 -5.65 6.78
C PRO A 184 2.29 -4.60 7.83
N VAL A 185 1.69 -4.72 9.03
CA VAL A 185 2.17 -4.01 10.23
C VAL A 185 3.38 -4.77 10.77
#